data_AF-A0A2A2JDN3-F1
#
_entry.id   AF-A0A2A2JDN3-F1
#
_cell.length_a   1.000
_cell.length_b   1.000
_cell.length_c   1.000
_cell.angle_alpha   90.00
_cell.angle_beta   90.00
_cell.angle_gamma   90.00
#
_symmetry.space_group_name_H-M   'P 1'
#
loop_
_entity.id
_entity.type
_entity.pdbx_description
1 polymer ?
#
loop_
_entity_poly.entity_id
_entity_poly.type
_entity_poly.pdbx_seq_one_letter_code
_entity_poly.pdbx_strand_id
1 'polypeptide(L)'
;MLSYSIIVIFFLQLCIDVRSAPTSSVPDFVKQAGQQATKEFQSIMSNKSLTYDQQDEALSQWAGKYNVADQLTKLKEASAEKRKVHNDKVNDVLAQLPEFKKQIDEILAERDTAKGDIDKKINEISQKNKRVNCFDF
;
A
#
# COMPACT_ATOMS: atom_id res chain seq x y z
N MET A 1 15.63 23.85 -8.61
CA MET A 1 16.13 22.89 -7.60
C MET A 1 15.01 22.49 -6.62
N LEU A 2 14.22 23.43 -6.08
CA LEU A 2 13.10 23.13 -5.16
C LEU A 2 11.91 22.37 -5.80
N SER A 3 11.67 22.52 -7.10
CA SER A 3 10.56 21.87 -7.82
C SER A 3 10.68 20.34 -7.89
N TYR A 4 11.91 19.83 -8.00
CA TYR A 4 12.17 18.38 -8.02
C TYR A 4 11.99 17.77 -6.63
N SER A 5 12.33 18.50 -5.56
CA SER A 5 12.17 18.02 -4.20
C SER A 5 10.71 17.78 -3.81
N ILE A 6 9.77 18.59 -4.30
CA ILE A 6 8.34 18.45 -3.96
C ILE A 6 7.70 17.26 -4.70
N ILE A 7 8.02 17.08 -5.98
CA ILE A 7 7.58 15.90 -6.76
C ILE A 7 8.12 14.62 -6.11
N VAL A 8 9.40 14.63 -5.70
CA VAL A 8 10.02 13.49 -5.00
C VAL A 8 9.37 13.23 -3.63
N ILE A 9 8.95 14.26 -2.89
CA ILE A 9 8.23 14.07 -1.61
C ILE A 9 6.86 13.44 -1.82
N PHE A 10 6.14 13.81 -2.88
CA PHE A 10 4.84 13.21 -3.24
C PHE A 10 5.01 11.73 -3.66
N PHE A 11 6.05 11.42 -4.44
CA PHE A 11 6.44 10.05 -4.78
C PHE A 11 6.92 9.24 -3.56
N LEU A 12 7.64 9.86 -2.62
CA LEU A 12 8.09 9.21 -1.39
C LEU A 12 6.91 8.90 -0.46
N GLN A 13 5.89 9.76 -0.39
CA GLN A 13 4.66 9.47 0.36
C GLN A 13 3.87 8.31 -0.25
N LEU A 14 3.79 8.23 -1.59
CA LEU A 14 3.24 7.06 -2.28
C LEU A 14 4.01 5.76 -2.00
N CYS A 15 5.34 5.82 -1.90
CA CYS A 15 6.18 4.65 -1.60
C CYS A 15 6.06 4.16 -0.15
N ILE A 16 5.76 5.04 0.81
CA ILE A 16 5.63 4.65 2.23
C ILE A 16 4.38 3.78 2.42
N ASP A 17 3.27 4.08 1.72
CA ASP A 17 2.02 3.31 1.83
C ASP A 17 2.03 1.98 1.05
N VAL A 18 2.82 1.88 -0.02
CA VAL A 18 3.15 0.59 -0.69
C VAL A 18 3.88 -0.37 0.27
N ARG A 19 4.54 0.17 1.29
CA ARG A 19 5.22 -0.60 2.34
C ARG A 19 4.42 -0.66 3.65
N SER A 20 3.09 -0.48 3.60
CA SER A 20 2.23 -1.04 4.64
C SER A 20 2.20 -2.57 4.49
N ALA A 21 3.33 -3.20 4.82
CA ALA A 21 3.32 -4.62 5.12
C ALA A 21 2.22 -4.82 6.18
N PRO A 22 1.26 -5.73 5.96
CA PRO A 22 0.21 -5.96 6.94
C PRO A 22 0.88 -6.18 8.28
N THR A 23 0.48 -5.41 9.29
CA THR A 23 0.96 -5.60 10.67
C THR A 23 0.89 -7.09 10.95
N SER A 24 2.05 -7.65 11.30
CA SER A 24 2.39 -9.06 11.46
C SER A 24 1.61 -9.75 12.59
N SER A 25 0.29 -9.55 12.67
CA SER A 25 -0.57 -10.31 13.56
C SER A 25 -0.93 -11.61 12.86
N VAL A 26 -0.40 -12.71 13.39
CA VAL A 26 -0.85 -14.06 13.01
C VAL A 26 -2.38 -14.13 13.10
N PRO A 27 -3.08 -14.64 12.07
CA PRO A 27 -4.54 -14.79 12.11
C PRO A 27 -5.01 -15.65 13.29
N ASP A 28 -6.18 -15.36 13.86
CA ASP A 28 -6.64 -16.07 15.07
C ASP A 28 -6.88 -17.56 14.84
N PHE A 29 -7.35 -17.97 13.66
CA PHE A 29 -7.53 -19.38 13.34
C PHE A 29 -6.20 -20.16 13.33
N VAL A 30 -5.08 -19.48 13.00
CA VAL A 30 -3.74 -20.07 13.05
C VAL A 30 -3.31 -20.26 14.51
N LYS A 31 -3.63 -19.30 15.39
CA LYS A 31 -3.37 -19.43 16.84
C LYS A 31 -4.20 -20.55 17.46
N GLN A 32 -5.47 -20.67 17.06
CA GLN A 32 -6.39 -21.71 17.50
C GLN A 32 -5.96 -23.12 17.05
N ALA A 33 -5.28 -23.25 15.90
CA ALA A 33 -4.68 -24.50 15.45
C ALA A 33 -3.47 -24.95 16.30
N GLY A 34 -3.00 -24.10 17.23
CA GLY A 34 -1.98 -24.43 18.22
C GLY A 34 -0.61 -23.82 17.93
N GLN A 35 0.30 -23.95 18.91
CA GLN A 35 1.63 -23.33 18.82
C GLN A 35 2.47 -23.89 17.65
N GLN A 36 2.39 -25.19 17.40
CA GLN A 36 3.11 -25.81 16.29
C GLN A 36 2.58 -25.31 14.93
N ALA A 37 1.26 -25.25 14.77
CA ALA A 37 0.63 -24.71 13.56
C ALA A 37 1.05 -23.25 13.32
N THR A 38 1.10 -22.45 14.38
CA THR A 38 1.54 -21.05 14.32
C THR A 38 2.99 -20.92 13.87
N LYS A 39 3.91 -21.73 14.43
CA LYS A 39 5.33 -21.71 14.02
C LYS A 39 5.51 -22.12 12.57
N GLU A 40 4.82 -23.18 12.13
CA GLU A 40 4.87 -23.64 10.74
C GLU A 40 4.33 -22.59 9.77
N PHE A 41 3.18 -21.99 10.09
CA PHE A 41 2.59 -20.91 9.30
C PHE A 41 3.54 -19.71 9.17
N GLN A 42 4.13 -19.26 10.29
CA GLN A 42 5.10 -18.15 10.28
C GLN A 42 6.35 -18.48 9.47
N SER A 43 6.84 -19.73 9.56
CA SER A 43 7.99 -20.18 8.76
C SER A 43 7.69 -20.10 7.26
N ILE A 44 6.51 -20.56 6.83
CA ILE A 44 6.08 -20.47 5.43
C ILE A 44 5.93 -18.99 5.00
N MET A 45 5.33 -18.15 5.85
CA MET A 45 5.09 -16.74 5.54
C MET A 45 6.36 -15.88 5.49
N SER A 46 7.38 -16.24 6.26
CA SER A 46 8.66 -15.50 6.33
C SER A 46 9.74 -16.04 5.39
N ASN A 47 9.48 -17.16 4.70
CA ASN A 47 10.45 -17.76 3.80
C ASN A 47 10.56 -16.96 2.49
N LYS A 48 11.64 -16.18 2.37
CA LYS A 48 11.93 -15.33 1.21
C LYS A 48 12.46 -16.09 0.00
N SER A 49 12.73 -17.39 0.13
CA SER A 49 13.23 -18.23 -0.95
C SER A 49 12.11 -18.92 -1.74
N LEU A 50 10.87 -18.89 -1.25
CA LEU A 50 9.72 -19.46 -1.95
C LEU A 50 9.18 -18.48 -2.99
N THR A 51 8.78 -19.01 -4.15
CA THR A 51 7.88 -18.29 -5.05
C THR A 51 6.49 -18.18 -4.42
N TYR A 52 5.64 -17.29 -4.95
CA TYR A 52 4.26 -17.19 -4.50
C TYR A 52 3.49 -18.50 -4.67
N ASP A 53 3.70 -19.23 -5.78
CA ASP A 53 3.05 -20.51 -6.02
C ASP A 53 3.50 -21.58 -5.03
N GLN A 54 4.81 -21.64 -4.73
CA GLN A 54 5.35 -22.55 -3.73
C GLN A 54 4.86 -22.22 -2.32
N GLN A 55 4.72 -20.94 -2.00
CA GLN A 55 4.15 -20.49 -0.73
C GLN A 55 2.66 -20.89 -0.64
N ASP A 56 1.90 -20.73 -1.72
CA ASP A 56 0.48 -21.09 -1.77
C ASP A 56 0.25 -22.59 -1.60
N GLU A 57 1.09 -23.40 -2.26
CA GLU A 57 1.09 -24.86 -2.12
C GLU A 57 1.42 -25.27 -0.68
N ALA A 58 2.49 -24.71 -0.10
CA ALA A 58 2.89 -24.98 1.28
C ALA A 58 1.79 -24.60 2.30
N LEU A 59 1.13 -23.45 2.09
CA LEU A 59 -0.01 -23.04 2.93
C LEU A 59 -1.22 -23.97 2.76
N SER A 60 -1.48 -24.47 1.56
CA SER A 60 -2.59 -25.39 1.29
C SER A 60 -2.35 -26.75 1.96
N GLN A 61 -1.11 -27.28 1.91
CA GLN A 61 -0.72 -28.48 2.64
C GLN A 61 -0.81 -28.27 4.16
N TRP A 62 -0.31 -27.14 4.66
CA TRP A 62 -0.42 -26.75 6.07
C TRP A 62 -1.88 -26.68 6.53
N ALA A 63 -2.76 -26.08 5.73
CA ALA A 63 -4.18 -25.96 6.08
C ALA A 63 -4.91 -27.32 6.08
N GLY A 64 -4.54 -28.23 5.17
CA GLY A 64 -5.02 -29.61 5.18
C GLY A 64 -4.60 -30.36 6.46
N LYS A 65 -3.34 -30.19 6.89
CA LYS A 65 -2.79 -30.82 8.11
C LYS A 65 -3.54 -30.40 9.39
N TYR A 66 -3.96 -29.14 9.49
CA TYR A 66 -4.66 -28.61 10.67
C TYR A 66 -6.18 -28.47 10.49
N ASN A 67 -6.73 -28.96 9.37
CA ASN A 67 -8.16 -28.88 9.06
C ASN A 67 -8.72 -27.43 9.09
N VAL A 68 -7.96 -26.49 8.52
CA VAL A 68 -8.29 -25.05 8.46
C VAL A 68 -8.35 -24.50 7.03
N ALA A 69 -8.65 -25.37 6.05
CA ALA A 69 -8.71 -25.02 4.64
C ALA A 69 -9.71 -23.88 4.34
N ASP A 70 -10.91 -23.94 4.92
CA ASP A 70 -11.95 -22.92 4.70
C ASP A 70 -11.53 -21.54 5.24
N GLN A 71 -10.87 -21.51 6.40
CA GLN A 71 -10.36 -20.28 7.01
C GLN A 71 -9.21 -19.70 6.19
N LEU A 72 -8.34 -20.56 5.64
CA LEU A 72 -7.28 -20.12 4.74
C LEU A 72 -7.86 -19.52 3.45
N THR A 73 -8.88 -20.15 2.86
CA THR A 73 -9.57 -19.62 1.68
C THR A 73 -10.16 -18.24 1.93
N LYS A 74 -10.87 -18.05 3.05
CA LYS A 74 -11.39 -16.72 3.44
C LYS A 74 -10.29 -15.68 3.63
N LEU A 75 -9.14 -16.08 4.18
CA LEU A 75 -7.99 -15.19 4.32
C LEU A 75 -7.43 -14.77 2.95
N LYS A 76 -7.33 -15.71 2.00
CA LYS A 76 -6.88 -15.43 0.63
C LYS A 76 -7.83 -14.47 -0.08
N GLU A 77 -9.14 -14.69 0.01
CA GLU A 77 -10.16 -13.81 -0.56
C GLU A 77 -10.12 -12.39 0.02
N ALA A 78 -10.06 -12.28 1.36
CA ALA A 78 -9.94 -10.97 2.02
C ALA A 78 -8.64 -10.24 1.63
N SER A 79 -7.55 -10.98 1.43
CA SER A 79 -6.27 -10.42 0.96
C SER A 79 -6.35 -9.96 -0.49
N ALA A 80 -7.06 -10.70 -1.35
CA ALA A 80 -7.28 -10.34 -2.75
C ALA A 80 -8.11 -9.06 -2.86
N GLU A 81 -9.19 -8.93 -2.07
CA GLU A 81 -10.02 -7.73 -2.05
C GLU A 81 -9.24 -6.50 -1.56
N LYS A 82 -8.45 -6.64 -0.49
CA LYS A 82 -7.57 -5.56 -0.03
C LYS A 82 -6.58 -5.13 -1.10
N ARG A 83 -5.99 -6.08 -1.84
CA ARG A 83 -5.08 -5.78 -2.94
C ARG A 83 -5.78 -5.05 -4.08
N LYS A 84 -7.01 -5.45 -4.40
CA LYS A 84 -7.84 -4.77 -5.41
C LYS A 84 -8.14 -3.33 -5.01
N VAL A 85 -8.68 -3.12 -3.80
CA VAL A 85 -8.96 -1.78 -3.26
C VAL A 85 -7.70 -0.91 -3.25
N HIS A 86 -6.54 -1.49 -2.90
CA HIS A 86 -5.27 -0.78 -2.96
C HIS A 86 -4.90 -0.38 -4.39
N ASN A 87 -4.99 -1.31 -5.36
CA ASN A 87 -4.69 -1.02 -6.76
C ASN A 87 -5.63 0.03 -7.35
N ASP A 88 -6.92 -0.03 -7.04
CA ASP A 88 -7.91 0.95 -7.49
C ASP A 88 -7.54 2.35 -6.98
N LYS A 89 -7.15 2.47 -5.71
CA LYS A 89 -6.67 3.75 -5.15
C LYS A 89 -5.37 4.24 -5.79
N VAL A 90 -4.43 3.34 -6.09
CA VAL A 90 -3.20 3.71 -6.82
C VAL A 90 -3.56 4.25 -8.21
N ASN A 91 -4.50 3.62 -8.90
CA ASN A 91 -4.98 4.08 -10.21
C ASN A 91 -5.65 5.46 -10.11
N ASP A 92 -6.48 5.70 -9.08
CA ASP A 92 -7.12 7.00 -8.84
C ASP A 92 -6.09 8.12 -8.63
N VAL A 93 -5.00 7.85 -7.91
CA VAL A 93 -3.91 8.83 -7.73
C VAL A 93 -3.15 9.05 -9.04
N LEU A 94 -2.85 7.99 -9.79
CA LEU A 94 -2.19 8.11 -11.10
C LEU A 94 -3.03 8.92 -12.09
N ALA A 95 -4.36 8.79 -12.05
CA ALA A 95 -5.28 9.56 -12.88
C ALA A 95 -5.25 11.07 -12.58
N GLN A 96 -4.94 11.46 -11.34
CA GLN A 96 -4.89 12.86 -10.90
C GLN A 96 -3.52 13.51 -11.15
N LEU A 97 -2.48 12.72 -11.40
CA LEU A 97 -1.12 13.20 -11.59
C LEU A 97 -0.95 14.21 -12.74
N PRO A 98 -1.59 14.06 -13.92
CA PRO A 98 -1.46 15.02 -15.01
C PRO A 98 -2.00 16.40 -14.66
N GLU A 99 -3.16 16.45 -13.99
CA GLU A 99 -3.78 17.71 -13.55
C GLU A 99 -2.95 18.37 -12.45
N PHE A 100 -2.43 17.59 -11.50
CA PHE A 100 -1.50 18.11 -10.49
C PHE A 100 -0.24 18.73 -11.13
N LYS A 101 0.34 18.06 -12.13
CA LYS A 101 1.49 18.59 -12.87
C LYS A 101 1.15 19.91 -13.56
N LYS A 102 -0.02 19.99 -14.20
CA LYS A 102 -0.49 21.19 -14.88
C LYS A 102 -0.62 22.37 -13.91
N GLN A 103 -1.22 22.16 -12.74
CA GLN A 103 -1.36 23.21 -11.73
C GLN A 103 -0.01 23.70 -11.19
N ILE A 104 0.98 22.81 -11.04
CA ILE A 104 2.35 23.21 -10.71
C ILE A 104 2.98 24.03 -11.82
N ASP A 105 2.86 23.58 -13.08
CA ASP A 105 3.44 24.30 -14.23
C ASP A 105 2.82 25.71 -14.38
N GLU A 106 1.52 25.87 -14.13
CA GLU A 106 0.81 27.15 -14.14
C GLU A 106 1.32 28.11 -13.05
N ILE A 107 1.49 27.63 -11.82
CA ILE A 107 2.05 28.45 -10.72
C ILE A 107 3.49 28.88 -11.02
N LEU A 108 4.29 27.99 -11.61
CA LEU A 108 5.68 28.29 -11.95
C LEU A 108 5.80 29.23 -13.16
N ALA A 109 4.76 29.31 -14.00
CA ALA A 109 4.69 30.25 -15.12
C ALA A 109 4.30 31.68 -14.68
N GLU A 110 3.64 31.85 -13.53
CA GLU A 110 3.34 33.16 -12.93
C GLU A 110 4.62 33.84 -12.39
N ARG A 111 5.35 34.52 -13.29
CA ARG A 111 6.65 35.16 -13.00
C ARG A 111 6.60 36.33 -12.02
N ASP A 112 5.42 36.90 -11.76
CA ASP A 112 5.24 38.07 -10.88
C ASP A 112 4.93 37.69 -9.42
N THR A 113 4.86 36.39 -9.11
CA THR A 113 4.56 35.92 -7.77
C THR A 113 5.83 35.83 -6.91
N ALA A 114 5.80 36.35 -5.69
CA ALA A 114 6.88 36.17 -4.73
C ALA A 114 7.08 34.68 -4.43
N LYS A 115 8.34 34.22 -4.31
CA LYS A 115 8.67 32.79 -4.09
C LYS A 115 7.93 32.17 -2.89
N GLY A 116 7.67 32.94 -1.83
CA GLY A 116 6.91 32.45 -0.67
C GLY A 116 5.42 32.17 -0.95
N ASP A 117 4.82 32.87 -1.91
CA ASP A 117 3.43 32.64 -2.31
C ASP A 117 3.29 31.41 -3.22
N ILE A 118 4.34 31.13 -4.00
CA ILE A 118 4.46 29.89 -4.81
C ILE A 118 4.46 28.66 -3.89
N ASP A 119 5.27 28.68 -2.83
CA ASP A 119 5.33 27.57 -1.87
C ASP A 119 3.99 27.34 -1.15
N LYS A 120 3.27 28.42 -0.82
CA LYS A 120 1.94 28.34 -0.21
C LYS A 120 0.91 27.74 -1.16
N LYS A 121 0.85 28.21 -2.42
CA LYS A 121 -0.06 27.68 -3.46
C LYS A 121 0.22 26.20 -3.76
N ILE A 122 1.49 25.80 -3.84
CA ILE A 122 1.87 24.39 -4.05
C ILE A 122 1.47 23.52 -2.85
N ASN A 123 1.65 24.01 -1.61
CA ASN A 123 1.19 23.28 -0.42
C ASN A 123 -0.35 23.15 -0.39
N GLU A 124 -1.09 24.18 -0.77
CA GLU A 124 -2.56 24.12 -0.85
C GLU A 124 -3.06 23.09 -1.87
N ILE A 125 -2.43 23.01 -3.04
CA ILE A 125 -2.76 21.99 -4.05
C ILE A 125 -2.35 20.59 -3.55
N SER A 126 -1.17 20.47 -2.94
CA SER A 126 -0.71 19.23 -2.34
C SER A 126 -1.67 18.74 -1.25
N GLN A 127 -2.22 19.62 -0.42
CA GLN A 127 -3.22 19.29 0.60
C GLN A 127 -4.58 18.90 0.02
N LYS A 128 -5.03 19.57 -1.05
CA LYS A 128 -6.25 19.18 -1.77
C LYS A 128 -6.13 17.78 -2.37
N ASN A 129 -4.96 17.45 -2.94
CA ASN A 129 -4.70 16.13 -3.51
C ASN A 129 -4.34 15.06 -2.44
N LYS A 130 -3.80 15.46 -1.28
CA LYS A 130 -3.61 14.58 -0.11
C LYS A 130 -4.92 14.10 0.52
N ARG A 131 -6.05 14.76 0.28
CA ARG A 131 -7.37 14.22 0.67
C ARG A 131 -7.79 12.99 -0.13
N VAL A 132 -7.01 12.58 -1.12
CA VAL A 132 -7.00 11.20 -1.64
C VAL A 132 -6.11 10.36 -0.73
N ASN A 133 -6.37 10.42 0.58
CA ASN A 133 -5.58 9.70 1.57
C ASN A 133 -6.15 8.29 1.66
N CYS A 134 -5.31 7.28 1.42
CA CYS A 134 -5.63 5.89 1.67
C CYS A 134 -5.93 5.57 3.15
N PHE A 135 -5.78 6.56 4.05
CA PHE A 135 -5.83 6.47 5.50
C PHE A 135 -7.21 6.68 6.14
N ASP A 136 -8.29 6.82 5.37
CA ASP A 136 -9.65 6.84 5.93
C ASP A 136 -10.20 5.43 6.26
N PHE A 137 -9.35 4.46 6.62
CA PHE A 137 -9.75 3.18 7.25
C PHE A 137 -8.64 2.58 8.13
#